data_AF-A0A5E6XWB6-F1
#
_entry.id   AF-A0A5E6XWB6-F1
#
_cell.length_a   1.000
_cell.length_b   1.000
_cell.length_c   1.000
_cell.angle_alpha   90.00
_cell.angle_beta   90.00
_cell.angle_gamma   90.00
#
_symmetry.space_group_name_H-M   'P 1'
#
loop_
_entity.id
_entity.type
_entity.pdbx_description
1 polymer ?
#
loop_
_entity_poly.entity_id
_entity_poly.type
_entity_poly.pdbx_seq_one_letter_code
_entity_poly.pdbx_strand_id
1 'polypeptide(L)'
;MNTPYAAGALWYMQGPFNADAAPEMGWQSKLVPKEIYRLGIAATDQWAKSLNGKVFAEQDSATRDDLLKQLEAGKPQFDAVPAKIFFNLLLQNTKEGFFCDPIHGGNKGMVGWTMIGFPGARADFMDWVERNEQYPFPAVSIRGERA
;
A
#
# COMPACT_ATOMS: atom_id res chain seq x y z
N MET A 1 4.47 1.26 -12.77
CA MET A 1 3.15 0.56 -12.70
C MET A 1 2.81 -0.12 -14.03
N ASN A 2 3.71 -0.92 -14.62
CA ASN A 2 3.49 -1.61 -15.91
C ASN A 2 3.42 -3.14 -15.77
N THR A 3 3.16 -3.65 -14.57
CA THR A 3 3.05 -5.09 -14.29
C THR A 3 1.66 -5.62 -14.64
N PRO A 4 1.49 -6.94 -14.85
CA PRO A 4 0.17 -7.55 -15.01
C PRO A 4 -0.80 -7.22 -13.87
N TYR A 5 -0.32 -7.22 -12.62
CA TYR A 5 -1.09 -6.76 -11.46
C TYR A 5 -1.59 -5.32 -11.65
N ALA A 6 -0.69 -4.38 -11.99
CA ALA A 6 -1.06 -2.98 -12.14
C ALA A 6 -2.07 -2.74 -13.27
N ALA A 7 -2.06 -3.61 -14.29
CA ALA A 7 -3.00 -3.61 -15.40
C ALA A 7 -4.31 -4.38 -15.12
N GLY A 8 -4.48 -4.98 -13.94
CA GLY A 8 -5.64 -5.81 -13.62
C GLY A 8 -5.71 -7.14 -14.38
N ALA A 9 -4.63 -7.54 -15.05
CA ALA A 9 -4.59 -8.76 -15.89
C ALA A 9 -4.65 -10.06 -15.07
N LEU A 10 -4.51 -9.97 -13.75
CA LEU A 10 -4.63 -11.08 -12.80
C LEU A 10 -6.00 -11.12 -12.11
N TRP A 11 -6.90 -10.19 -12.43
CA TRP A 11 -8.20 -10.03 -11.78
C TRP A 11 -9.32 -10.42 -12.74
N TYR A 12 -10.47 -10.81 -12.18
CA TYR A 12 -11.70 -10.92 -12.96
C TYR A 12 -12.26 -9.52 -13.22
N MET A 13 -12.05 -9.01 -14.43
CA MET A 13 -12.43 -7.64 -14.83
C MET A 13 -13.56 -7.62 -15.88
N GLN A 14 -14.32 -8.70 -16.00
CA GLN A 14 -15.51 -8.72 -16.87
C GLN A 14 -16.71 -8.16 -16.11
N GLY A 15 -17.46 -7.27 -16.76
CA GLY A 15 -18.69 -6.75 -16.19
C GLY A 15 -19.82 -7.79 -16.15
N PRO A 16 -20.98 -7.44 -15.58
CA PRO A 16 -21.31 -6.13 -15.02
C PRO A 16 -20.60 -5.85 -13.69
N PHE A 17 -20.30 -4.58 -13.44
CA PHE A 17 -19.73 -4.09 -12.19
C PHE A 17 -20.85 -3.51 -11.33
N ASN A 18 -21.02 -3.99 -10.10
CA ASN A 18 -22.05 -3.51 -9.19
C ASN A 18 -21.42 -2.87 -7.94
N ALA A 19 -21.45 -1.53 -7.89
CA ALA A 19 -20.90 -0.75 -6.78
C ALA A 19 -21.61 -1.02 -5.43
N ASP A 20 -22.86 -1.49 -5.46
CA ASP A 20 -23.67 -1.79 -4.29
C ASP A 20 -23.59 -3.27 -3.87
N ALA A 21 -22.77 -4.08 -4.54
CA ALA A 21 -22.64 -5.48 -4.16
C ALA A 21 -21.96 -5.63 -2.79
N ALA A 22 -22.29 -6.73 -2.11
CA ALA A 22 -21.68 -7.05 -0.83
C ALA A 22 -20.15 -7.23 -0.96
N PRO A 23 -19.35 -6.86 0.06
CA PRO A 23 -17.87 -6.95 -0.01
C PRO A 23 -17.33 -8.36 -0.33
N GLU A 24 -18.10 -9.39 0.03
CA GLU A 24 -17.78 -10.80 -0.21
C GLU A 24 -17.83 -11.17 -1.70
N MET A 25 -18.47 -10.35 -2.54
CA MET A 25 -18.57 -10.54 -3.99
C MET A 25 -17.32 -10.08 -4.75
N GLY A 26 -16.23 -9.81 -4.03
CA GLY A 26 -14.93 -9.50 -4.60
C GLY A 26 -14.86 -8.11 -5.24
N TRP A 27 -14.00 -7.97 -6.24
CA TRP A 27 -13.72 -6.68 -6.87
C TRP A 27 -14.83 -6.26 -7.83
N GLN A 28 -15.47 -5.12 -7.54
CA GLN A 28 -16.64 -4.63 -8.28
C GLN A 28 -16.40 -3.30 -9.00
N SER A 29 -15.16 -2.85 -9.11
CA SER A 29 -14.83 -1.64 -9.85
C SER A 29 -14.26 -1.96 -11.24
N LYS A 30 -14.63 -1.16 -12.23
CA LYS A 30 -14.00 -1.21 -13.55
C LYS A 30 -12.55 -0.71 -13.57
N LEU A 31 -12.15 0.02 -12.52
CA LEU A 31 -10.82 0.62 -12.45
C LEU A 31 -9.77 -0.43 -12.09
N VAL A 32 -8.64 -0.41 -12.79
CA VAL A 32 -7.48 -1.23 -12.45
C VAL A 32 -6.51 -0.48 -11.52
N PRO A 33 -5.57 -1.15 -10.82
CA PRO A 33 -4.70 -0.48 -9.85
C PRO A 33 -3.96 0.75 -10.39
N LYS A 34 -3.41 0.69 -11.61
CA LYS A 34 -2.71 1.84 -12.21
C LYS A 34 -3.62 3.05 -12.42
N GLU A 35 -4.89 2.84 -12.72
CA GLU A 35 -5.87 3.91 -12.92
C GLU A 35 -6.28 4.50 -11.59
N ILE A 36 -6.53 3.66 -10.58
CA ILE A 36 -6.83 4.09 -9.21
C ILE A 36 -5.74 5.01 -8.68
N TYR A 37 -4.46 4.65 -8.84
CA TYR A 37 -3.36 5.53 -8.42
C TYR A 37 -3.34 6.85 -9.18
N ARG A 38 -3.45 6.81 -10.51
CA ARG A 38 -3.38 8.04 -11.33
C ARG A 38 -4.52 8.99 -11.01
N LEU A 39 -5.74 8.47 -10.93
CA LEU A 39 -6.94 9.26 -10.62
C LEU A 39 -6.93 9.72 -9.17
N GLY A 40 -6.56 8.84 -8.23
CA GLY A 40 -6.59 9.13 -6.80
C GLY A 40 -5.54 10.15 -6.37
N ILE A 41 -4.32 10.08 -6.92
CA ILE A 41 -3.28 11.09 -6.69
C ILE A 41 -3.75 12.44 -7.24
N ALA A 42 -4.23 12.49 -8.49
CA ALA A 42 -4.70 13.73 -9.09
C ALA A 42 -5.87 14.35 -8.31
N ALA A 43 -6.84 13.54 -7.88
CA ALA A 43 -7.97 14.00 -7.07
C ALA A 43 -7.53 14.48 -5.68
N THR A 44 -6.59 13.78 -5.04
CA THR A 44 -6.03 14.19 -3.73
C THR A 44 -5.28 15.52 -3.86
N ASP A 45 -4.52 15.72 -4.93
CA ASP A 45 -3.82 16.99 -5.17
C ASP A 45 -4.78 18.14 -5.45
N GLN A 46 -5.83 17.92 -6.24
CA GLN A 46 -6.87 18.93 -6.49
C GLN A 46 -7.60 19.30 -5.20
N TRP A 47 -7.93 18.31 -4.38
CA TRP A 47 -8.57 18.52 -3.08
C TRP A 47 -7.64 19.24 -2.09
N ALA A 48 -6.37 18.87 -2.00
CA ALA A 48 -5.41 19.59 -1.17
C ALA A 48 -5.25 21.05 -1.61
N LYS A 49 -5.19 21.31 -2.93
CA LYS A 49 -5.11 22.66 -3.48
C LYS A 49 -6.34 23.51 -3.14
N SER A 50 -7.53 22.93 -3.03
CA SER A 50 -8.73 23.72 -2.71
C SER A 50 -8.74 24.26 -1.28
N LEU A 51 -7.89 23.73 -0.38
CA LEU A 51 -7.76 24.19 0.99
C LEU A 51 -6.88 25.44 1.12
N ASN A 52 -5.70 25.42 0.50
CA ASN A 52 -4.70 26.49 0.66
C ASN A 52 -3.77 26.70 -0.56
N GLY A 53 -4.14 26.17 -1.73
CA GLY A 53 -3.40 26.34 -2.99
C GLY A 53 -2.23 25.39 -3.22
N LYS A 54 -1.85 24.57 -2.23
CA LYS A 54 -0.71 23.63 -2.31
C LYS A 54 -1.15 22.20 -2.63
N VAL A 55 -0.33 21.46 -3.38
CA VAL A 55 -0.56 20.00 -3.56
C VAL A 55 -0.34 19.24 -2.26
N PHE A 56 -0.78 17.98 -2.19
CA PHE A 56 -0.64 17.15 -0.98
C PHE A 56 0.81 17.08 -0.49
N ALA A 57 1.77 16.91 -1.41
CA ALA A 57 3.19 16.79 -1.07
C ALA A 57 3.81 18.08 -0.51
N GLU A 58 3.21 19.24 -0.77
CA GLU A 58 3.68 20.56 -0.33
C GLU A 58 3.04 21.01 1.00
N GLN A 59 2.07 20.25 1.51
CA GLN A 59 1.46 20.49 2.81
C GLN A 59 2.44 20.17 3.95
N ASP A 60 2.25 20.83 5.10
CA ASP A 60 2.98 20.47 6.31
C ASP A 60 2.54 19.08 6.83
N SER A 61 3.31 18.51 7.76
CA SER A 61 3.06 17.15 8.25
C SER A 61 1.69 16.97 8.89
N ALA A 62 1.23 17.92 9.69
CA ALA A 62 -0.03 17.80 10.41
C ALA A 62 -1.21 17.85 9.43
N THR A 63 -1.12 18.73 8.43
CA THR A 63 -2.10 18.81 7.35
C THR A 63 -2.13 17.53 6.52
N ARG A 64 -0.97 16.95 6.15
CA ARG A 64 -0.94 15.67 5.42
C ARG A 64 -1.58 14.54 6.20
N ASP A 65 -1.31 14.44 7.50
CA ASP A 65 -1.89 13.41 8.35
C ASP A 65 -3.42 13.55 8.45
N ASP A 66 -3.93 14.77 8.57
CA ASP A 66 -5.36 15.03 8.58
C ASP A 66 -6.02 14.65 7.24
N LEU A 67 -5.42 15.04 6.10
CA LEU A 67 -5.91 14.67 4.78
C LEU A 67 -5.97 13.14 4.59
N LEU A 68 -4.94 12.42 5.05
CA LEU A 68 -4.92 10.95 5.00
C LEU A 68 -6.00 10.32 5.87
N LYS A 69 -6.24 10.83 7.09
CA LYS A 69 -7.33 10.37 7.97
C LYS A 69 -8.71 10.60 7.34
N GLN A 70 -8.90 11.72 6.67
CA GLN A 70 -10.15 12.01 5.96
C GLN A 70 -10.35 11.12 4.73
N LEU A 71 -9.29 10.83 3.98
CA LEU A 71 -9.30 9.84 2.89
C LEU A 71 -9.66 8.44 3.40
N GLU A 72 -9.06 8.00 4.51
CA GLU A 72 -9.36 6.72 5.18
C GLU A 72 -10.84 6.62 5.58
N ALA A 73 -11.37 7.70 6.16
CA ALA A 73 -12.77 7.82 6.52
C ALA A 73 -13.71 7.90 5.30
N GLY A 74 -13.18 8.08 4.09
CA GLY A 74 -13.97 8.23 2.85
C GLY A 74 -14.77 9.54 2.80
N LYS A 75 -14.33 10.58 3.51
CA LYS A 75 -15.01 11.88 3.57
C LYS A 75 -14.97 12.67 2.25
N PRO A 76 -13.84 12.77 1.52
CA PRO A 76 -13.83 13.55 0.30
C PRO A 76 -14.57 12.82 -0.82
N GLN A 77 -15.44 13.55 -1.52
CA GLN A 77 -16.12 13.04 -2.69
C GLN A 77 -15.26 13.35 -3.93
N PHE A 78 -14.76 12.31 -4.57
CA PHE A 78 -13.99 12.39 -5.81
C PHE A 78 -14.85 11.90 -6.97
N ASP A 79 -14.79 12.61 -8.10
CA ASP A 79 -15.65 12.28 -9.26
C ASP A 79 -15.19 11.01 -9.99
N ALA A 80 -13.88 10.83 -10.14
CA ALA A 80 -13.32 9.80 -11.03
C ALA A 80 -12.97 8.47 -10.33
N VAL A 81 -12.77 8.49 -9.01
CA VAL A 81 -12.39 7.29 -8.23
C VAL A 81 -12.88 7.45 -6.80
N PRO A 82 -13.57 6.47 -6.20
CA PRO A 82 -13.95 6.57 -4.79
C PRO A 82 -12.72 6.72 -3.89
N ALA A 83 -12.72 7.74 -3.02
CA ALA A 83 -11.59 8.05 -2.14
C ALA A 83 -11.15 6.83 -1.30
N LYS A 84 -12.12 6.08 -0.78
CA LYS A 84 -11.88 4.88 0.02
C LYS A 84 -11.23 3.74 -0.77
N ILE A 85 -11.58 3.55 -2.05
CA ILE A 85 -10.93 2.56 -2.92
C ILE A 85 -9.46 2.94 -3.14
N PHE A 86 -9.19 4.22 -3.44
CA PHE A 86 -7.83 4.71 -3.60
C PHE A 86 -7.00 4.55 -2.32
N PHE A 87 -7.52 5.02 -1.19
CA PHE A 87 -6.80 4.95 0.08
C PHE A 87 -6.51 3.51 0.51
N ASN A 88 -7.48 2.61 0.39
CA ASN A 88 -7.30 1.20 0.75
C ASN A 88 -6.20 0.55 -0.08
N LEU A 89 -6.18 0.79 -1.40
CA LEU A 89 -5.14 0.28 -2.29
C LEU A 89 -3.76 0.88 -1.95
N LEU A 90 -3.70 2.19 -1.68
CA LEU A 90 -2.49 2.88 -1.26
C LEU A 90 -1.92 2.27 0.03
N LEU A 91 -2.77 2.11 1.05
CA LEU A 91 -2.39 1.56 2.35
C LEU A 91 -1.94 0.11 2.23
N GLN A 92 -2.67 -0.71 1.47
CA GLN A 92 -2.29 -2.10 1.21
C GLN A 92 -0.89 -2.18 0.59
N ASN A 93 -0.66 -1.49 -0.53
CA ASN A 93 0.62 -1.52 -1.22
C ASN A 93 1.76 -0.88 -0.42
N THR A 94 1.44 0.07 0.46
CA THR A 94 2.43 0.63 1.40
C THR A 94 2.88 -0.43 2.39
N LYS A 95 1.95 -1.18 2.98
CA LYS A 95 2.29 -2.30 3.89
C LYS A 95 3.07 -3.38 3.15
N GLU A 96 2.59 -3.82 1.99
CA GLU A 96 3.26 -4.82 1.17
C GLU A 96 4.67 -4.36 0.78
N GLY A 97 4.82 -3.13 0.31
CA GLY A 97 6.11 -2.57 -0.06
C GLY A 97 7.05 -2.36 1.13
N PHE A 98 6.54 -2.04 2.32
CA PHE A 98 7.36 -1.81 3.50
C PHE A 98 7.85 -3.11 4.16
N PHE A 99 7.12 -4.22 4.00
CA PHE A 99 7.44 -5.51 4.62
C PHE A 99 7.79 -6.64 3.64
N CYS A 100 7.84 -6.39 2.33
CA CYS A 100 8.28 -7.39 1.37
C CYS A 100 9.79 -7.67 1.44
N ASP A 101 10.24 -8.74 0.78
CA ASP A 101 11.66 -8.91 0.51
C ASP A 101 12.16 -7.82 -0.47
N PRO A 102 13.37 -7.25 -0.27
CA PRO A 102 13.94 -6.24 -1.15
C PRO A 102 13.99 -6.62 -2.63
N ILE A 103 14.00 -7.90 -2.98
CA ILE A 103 13.93 -8.38 -4.37
C ILE A 103 12.71 -7.85 -5.13
N HIS A 104 11.63 -7.50 -4.42
CA HIS A 104 10.41 -6.94 -5.00
C HIS A 104 10.44 -5.43 -5.18
N GLY A 105 11.57 -4.78 -4.86
CA GLY A 105 11.78 -3.33 -5.02
C GLY A 105 11.27 -2.47 -3.86
N GLY A 106 10.72 -3.09 -2.81
CA GLY A 106 10.35 -2.45 -1.55
C GLY A 106 11.39 -2.67 -0.44
N ASN A 107 11.01 -2.36 0.80
CA ASN A 107 11.73 -2.65 2.06
C ASN A 107 13.25 -2.52 1.94
N LYS A 108 13.72 -1.41 1.36
CA LYS A 108 15.14 -1.23 1.05
C LYS A 108 15.98 -1.32 2.33
N GLY A 109 17.01 -2.17 2.31
CA GLY A 109 17.84 -2.42 3.49
C GLY A 109 17.11 -3.16 4.61
N MET A 110 15.97 -3.78 4.32
CA MET A 110 15.17 -4.55 5.27
C MET A 110 14.75 -3.76 6.52
N VAL A 111 14.63 -2.43 6.40
CA VAL A 111 14.30 -1.54 7.53
C VAL A 111 12.99 -1.93 8.20
N GLY A 112 11.97 -2.33 7.43
CA GLY A 112 10.70 -2.80 7.97
C GLY A 112 10.86 -4.09 8.77
N TRP A 113 11.72 -5.01 8.32
CA TRP A 113 12.00 -6.26 9.03
C TRP A 113 12.79 -6.00 10.32
N THR A 114 13.82 -5.17 10.27
CA THR A 114 14.60 -4.75 11.43
C THR A 114 13.71 -4.09 12.48
N MET A 115 12.79 -3.22 12.07
CA MET A 115 11.85 -2.54 12.96
C MET A 115 10.99 -3.51 13.79
N ILE A 116 10.54 -4.61 13.17
CA ILE A 116 9.66 -5.59 13.83
C ILE A 116 10.43 -6.79 14.40
N GLY A 117 11.76 -6.82 14.27
CA GLY A 117 12.59 -7.95 14.68
C GLY A 117 12.43 -9.21 13.83
N PHE A 118 11.96 -9.09 12.59
CA PHE A 118 11.82 -10.24 11.68
C PHE A 118 13.21 -10.64 11.13
N PRO A 119 13.64 -11.91 11.29
CA PRO A 119 14.99 -12.36 10.91
C PRO A 119 15.20 -12.52 9.39
N GLY A 120 14.16 -12.33 8.58
CA GLY A 120 14.22 -12.51 7.14
C GLY A 120 14.20 -13.99 6.71
N ALA A 121 14.65 -14.26 5.49
CA ALA A 121 14.66 -15.57 4.85
C ALA A 121 15.78 -16.50 5.36
N ARG A 122 15.88 -16.68 6.68
CA ARG A 122 16.86 -17.57 7.33
C ARG A 122 16.33 -18.99 7.43
N ALA A 123 17.09 -19.95 6.89
CA ALA A 123 16.74 -21.37 6.94
C ALA A 123 16.86 -21.96 8.36
N ASP A 124 17.75 -21.41 9.19
CA ASP A 124 18.11 -21.85 10.54
C ASP A 124 17.26 -21.19 11.65
N PHE A 125 16.12 -20.58 11.30
CA PHE A 125 15.25 -19.92 12.28
C PHE A 125 14.43 -20.88 13.16
N MET A 126 14.23 -22.12 12.71
CA MET A 126 13.30 -23.07 13.36
C MET A 126 13.65 -23.36 14.82
N ASP A 127 14.93 -23.47 15.17
CA ASP A 127 15.39 -23.75 16.55
C ASP A 127 15.21 -22.56 17.51
N TRP A 128 14.80 -21.39 16.99
CA TRP A 128 14.62 -20.15 17.73
C TRP A 128 13.16 -19.78 17.96
N VAL A 129 12.21 -20.30 17.15
CA VAL A 129 10.79 -19.90 17.18
C VAL A 129 10.12 -20.14 18.53
N GLU A 130 10.49 -21.23 19.20
CA GLU A 130 9.94 -21.62 20.51
C GLU A 130 10.50 -20.77 21.67
N ARG A 131 11.49 -19.91 21.39
CA ARG A 131 12.09 -19.02 22.37
C ARG A 131 11.34 -17.70 22.33
N ASN A 132 10.84 -17.24 23.47
CA ASN A 132 10.31 -15.88 23.60
C ASN A 132 11.46 -14.85 23.71
N GLU A 133 12.43 -14.96 22.80
CA GLU A 133 13.68 -14.21 22.77
C GLU A 133 13.88 -13.59 21.39
N GLN A 134 14.41 -12.36 21.36
CA GLN A 134 14.73 -11.70 20.10
C GLN A 134 15.82 -12.49 19.35
N TYR A 135 15.63 -12.66 18.03
CA TYR A 135 16.64 -13.32 17.19
C TYR A 135 17.93 -12.46 17.14
N PRO A 136 19.12 -13.04 17.37
CA PRO A 136 20.33 -12.26 17.66
C PRO A 136 21.03 -11.71 16.41
N PHE A 137 20.67 -12.17 15.21
CA PHE A 137 21.33 -11.75 13.98
C PHE A 137 20.48 -10.81 13.13
N PRO A 138 21.11 -9.93 12.33
CA PRO A 138 20.40 -9.07 11.40
C PRO A 138 19.53 -9.83 10.41
N ALA A 139 18.52 -9.15 9.87
CA ALA A 139 17.64 -9.74 8.87
C ALA A 139 18.41 -10.11 7.60
N VAL A 140 17.98 -11.19 6.93
CA VAL A 140 18.58 -11.69 5.69
C VAL A 140 17.55 -11.71 4.56
N SER A 141 17.86 -11.11 3.41
CA SER A 141 17.00 -11.19 2.22
C SER A 141 17.09 -12.54 1.53
N ILE A 142 16.16 -12.83 0.62
CA ILE A 142 16.19 -14.00 -0.28
C ILE A 142 17.49 -14.05 -1.09
N ARG A 143 18.10 -12.89 -1.38
CA ARG A 143 19.39 -12.79 -2.07
C ARG A 143 20.61 -13.00 -1.16
N GLY A 144 20.41 -13.16 0.14
CA GLY A 144 21.48 -13.29 1.13
C GLY A 144 22.06 -11.96 1.61
N GLU A 145 21.46 -10.82 1.25
CA GLU A 145 21.88 -9.50 1.75
C GLU A 145 21.55 -9.40 3.25
N ARG A 146 22.32 -8.62 3.99
CA ARG A 146 22.15 -8.42 5.44
C ARG A 146 21.84 -6.95 5.73
N ALA A 147 20.91 -6.74 6.66
CA ALA A 147 20.53 -5.41 7.13
C ALA A 147 21.66 -4.75 7.94
#